data_AF-A0A7V3GSR2-F1
#
_entry.id   AF-A0A7V3GSR2-F1
#
_cell.length_a   1.000
_cell.length_b   1.000
_cell.length_c   1.000
_cell.angle_alpha   90.00
_cell.angle_beta   90.00
_cell.angle_gamma   90.00
#
_symmetry.space_group_name_H-M   'P 1'
#
loop_
_entity.id
_entity.type
_entity.pdbx_description
1 polymer ?
#
loop_
_entity_poly.entity_id
_entity_poly.type
_entity_poly.pdbx_seq_one_letter_code
_entity_poly.pdbx_strand_id
1 'polypeptide(L)'
;AFATLLSRYAGQDDLVIGAALANRPRPELEPLIGYFVNALPLRLRLDLDAPFADLLDRTRAETLAAFAHQETPFEAIVEAVQPPRDLARTPLFQVMFSLQDDPLQVVDLPDLRLEPLPLDAGTARYDLTLVLTEAASGLDGWLEYSTELWDEESIAGMMRAYRALLAGIVAQPQRPLAIQPLFPPDEARALTRAWNPPSPPLPAHRTIPDLFAEQLAAAPHAIAAEDEDRALTYAELDARANQLAHALLARGLQPDQPVAVILPPGLDWLIALLGVLKAGGAYLPIDPGYPPERMRYMIEDSGARLVISNQLSVISDQSEGQKARGQRSEVGSETLDIGHWTLDDLTHYALRITSSKVQSQPTTNPNIAIHPENAAYIIYTSGSTGRPKGAVIPHRAVARLVKETDYLQIRPGQRVAQAANPAFDAATFEVWGPLLNGGTVVFLPKDAAVSPDRLARFLRERHIDALFLTTALFNLIASQRPDAFASLNTLLFGGQAVTPHWVRAVLDAGPPRRLLHVYGPTETTTFATWHEVTHVPEGAATVPIGQPIAHTTCHVVDEAMQPLPPGVVGMLLIGGPGLARGYLNRP
;
A
#
# COMPACT_ATOMS: atom_id res chain seq x y z
N ALA A 1 27.63 -18.07 -9.60
CA ALA A 1 26.75 -17.11 -10.31
C ALA A 1 25.29 -17.54 -10.24
N PHE A 2 24.93 -18.77 -10.65
CA PHE A 2 23.55 -19.25 -10.60
C PHE A 2 22.95 -19.22 -9.17
N ALA A 3 23.72 -19.62 -8.14
CA ALA A 3 23.30 -19.48 -6.74
C ALA A 3 22.96 -18.02 -6.35
N THR A 4 23.72 -17.04 -6.84
CA THR A 4 23.44 -15.61 -6.60
C THR A 4 22.13 -15.18 -7.25
N LEU A 5 21.86 -15.63 -8.48
CA LEU A 5 20.59 -15.35 -9.15
C LEU A 5 19.41 -15.92 -8.34
N LEU A 6 19.47 -17.20 -7.99
CA LEU A 6 18.44 -17.87 -7.20
C LEU A 6 18.23 -17.19 -5.85
N SER A 7 19.31 -16.80 -5.18
CA SER A 7 19.26 -16.08 -3.90
C SER A 7 18.47 -14.77 -4.01
N ARG A 8 18.73 -13.99 -5.06
CA ARG A 8 18.05 -12.70 -5.32
C ARG A 8 16.59 -12.87 -5.73
N TYR A 9 16.23 -13.96 -6.42
CA TYR A 9 14.85 -14.26 -6.80
C TYR A 9 14.03 -14.88 -5.66
N ALA A 10 14.67 -15.72 -4.83
CA ALA A 10 14.01 -16.38 -3.70
C ALA A 10 13.97 -15.50 -2.44
N GLY A 11 14.82 -14.46 -2.36
CA GLY A 11 15.02 -13.68 -1.13
C GLY A 11 15.65 -14.51 -0.01
N GLN A 12 16.55 -15.44 -0.37
CA GLN A 12 17.17 -16.40 0.54
C GLN A 12 18.68 -16.42 0.37
N ASP A 13 19.43 -16.50 1.46
CA ASP A 13 20.89 -16.55 1.49
C ASP A 13 21.45 -17.96 1.77
N ASP A 14 20.62 -18.91 2.21
CA ASP A 14 20.98 -20.32 2.42
C ASP A 14 20.20 -21.19 1.43
N LEU A 15 20.91 -21.69 0.41
CA LEU A 15 20.31 -22.43 -0.70
C LEU A 15 20.85 -23.85 -0.77
N VAL A 16 20.04 -24.79 -1.26
CA VAL A 16 20.50 -26.14 -1.63
C VAL A 16 20.25 -26.35 -3.12
N ILE A 17 21.32 -26.61 -3.88
CA ILE A 17 21.27 -26.84 -5.33
C ILE A 17 21.76 -28.26 -5.60
N GLY A 18 21.00 -29.02 -6.39
CA GLY A 18 21.46 -30.31 -6.89
C GLY A 18 22.56 -30.14 -7.93
N ALA A 19 23.60 -30.94 -7.85
CA ALA A 19 24.61 -31.08 -8.90
C ALA A 19 24.63 -32.52 -9.42
N ALA A 20 24.53 -32.68 -10.75
CA ALA A 20 24.63 -33.98 -11.39
C ALA A 20 26.08 -34.35 -11.65
N LEU A 21 26.52 -35.51 -11.17
CA LEU A 21 27.85 -36.06 -11.41
C LEU A 21 27.75 -37.33 -12.24
N ALA A 22 28.67 -37.49 -13.19
CA ALA A 22 28.79 -38.73 -13.97
C ALA A 22 29.04 -39.96 -13.07
N ASN A 23 29.69 -39.75 -11.91
CA ASN A 23 29.96 -40.74 -10.87
C ASN A 23 30.60 -42.02 -11.45
N ARG A 24 31.64 -41.78 -12.28
CA ARG A 24 32.56 -42.79 -12.80
C ARG A 24 33.98 -42.52 -12.27
N PRO A 25 34.21 -42.61 -10.95
CA PRO A 25 35.51 -42.26 -10.35
C PRO A 25 36.62 -43.27 -10.67
N ARG A 26 36.27 -44.43 -11.25
CA ARG A 26 37.19 -45.53 -11.56
C ARG A 26 37.28 -45.72 -13.08
N PRO A 27 38.49 -45.83 -13.66
CA PRO A 27 38.68 -45.98 -15.10
C PRO A 27 37.93 -47.18 -15.70
N GLU A 28 37.75 -48.25 -14.93
CA GLU A 28 37.04 -49.46 -15.37
C GLU A 28 35.55 -49.21 -15.63
N LEU A 29 34.98 -48.13 -15.06
CA LEU A 29 33.60 -47.75 -15.26
C LEU A 29 33.41 -46.92 -16.54
N GLU A 30 34.44 -46.26 -17.07
CA GLU A 30 34.34 -45.38 -18.25
C GLU A 30 33.69 -46.06 -19.47
N PRO A 31 34.10 -47.27 -19.90
CA PRO A 31 33.54 -47.89 -21.11
C PRO A 31 32.18 -48.57 -20.87
N LEU A 32 31.66 -48.61 -19.64
CA LEU A 32 30.45 -49.36 -19.32
C LEU A 32 29.17 -48.61 -19.71
N ILE A 33 28.23 -49.32 -20.32
CA ILE A 33 26.88 -48.81 -20.57
C ILE A 33 26.02 -49.08 -19.33
N GLY A 34 25.52 -48.03 -18.68
CA GLY A 34 24.72 -48.11 -17.47
C GLY A 34 24.39 -46.73 -16.89
N TYR A 35 23.48 -46.70 -15.91
CA TYR A 35 23.12 -45.49 -15.19
C TYR A 35 24.01 -45.32 -13.96
N PHE A 36 24.98 -44.42 -14.07
CA PHE A 36 25.93 -44.12 -12.99
C PHE A 36 25.68 -42.76 -12.33
N VAL A 37 24.93 -41.88 -13.00
CA VAL A 37 24.74 -40.48 -12.58
C VAL A 37 24.21 -40.42 -11.16
N ASN A 38 24.89 -39.65 -10.30
CA ASN A 38 24.47 -39.39 -8.93
C ASN A 38 24.21 -37.90 -8.74
N ALA A 39 23.20 -37.57 -7.93
CA ALA A 39 22.86 -36.19 -7.61
C ALA A 39 23.39 -35.83 -6.22
N LEU A 40 24.18 -34.76 -6.13
CA LEU A 40 24.70 -34.25 -4.86
C LEU A 40 23.98 -32.96 -4.45
N PRO A 41 23.38 -32.90 -3.25
CA PRO A 41 22.86 -31.66 -2.70
C PRO A 41 24.03 -30.77 -2.23
N LEU A 42 24.23 -29.63 -2.89
CA LEU A 42 25.20 -28.61 -2.48
C LEU A 42 24.48 -27.51 -1.72
N ARG A 43 24.69 -27.44 -0.40
CA ARG A 43 24.22 -26.33 0.43
C ARG A 43 25.22 -25.18 0.35
N LEU A 44 24.78 -24.05 -0.17
CA LEU A 44 25.59 -22.85 -0.36
C LEU A 44 25.02 -21.72 0.49
N ARG A 45 25.88 -21.08 1.30
CA ARG A 45 25.52 -19.86 2.04
C ARG A 45 26.13 -18.65 1.38
N LEU A 46 25.29 -17.69 1.04
CA LEU A 46 25.66 -16.45 0.38
C LEU A 46 25.78 -15.35 1.42
N ASP A 47 26.86 -14.58 1.29
CA ASP A 47 26.98 -13.29 1.96
C ASP A 47 26.79 -12.24 0.85
N LEU A 48 25.64 -11.57 0.84
CA LEU A 48 25.30 -10.66 -0.25
C LEU A 48 26.14 -9.38 -0.23
N ASP A 49 26.77 -9.04 0.89
CA ASP A 49 27.68 -7.90 1.02
C ASP A 49 29.11 -8.23 0.56
N ALA A 50 29.44 -9.51 0.42
CA ALA A 50 30.74 -9.97 -0.04
C ALA A 50 30.92 -9.83 -1.57
N PRO A 51 32.17 -9.68 -2.06
CA PRO A 51 32.50 -9.83 -3.48
C PRO A 51 32.18 -11.21 -4.05
N PHE A 52 32.10 -11.29 -5.39
CA PHE A 52 31.88 -12.57 -6.07
C PHE A 52 33.03 -13.57 -5.89
N ALA A 53 34.26 -13.08 -5.77
CA ALA A 53 35.45 -13.92 -5.57
C ALA A 53 35.33 -14.77 -4.30
N ASP A 54 34.87 -14.17 -3.20
CA ASP A 54 34.70 -14.86 -1.92
C ASP A 54 33.63 -15.97 -2.00
N LEU A 55 32.54 -15.71 -2.74
CA LEU A 55 31.56 -16.76 -3.03
C LEU A 55 32.17 -17.89 -3.87
N LEU A 56 32.94 -17.55 -4.90
CA LEU A 56 33.58 -18.54 -5.77
C LEU A 56 34.52 -19.45 -4.99
N ASP A 57 35.36 -18.90 -4.12
CA ASP A 57 36.30 -19.67 -3.30
C ASP A 57 35.57 -20.58 -2.31
N ARG A 58 34.50 -20.09 -1.65
CA ARG A 58 33.67 -20.90 -0.75
C ARG A 58 32.95 -22.02 -1.51
N THR A 59 32.27 -21.70 -2.61
CA THR A 59 31.57 -22.70 -3.43
C THR A 59 32.55 -23.75 -3.94
N ARG A 60 33.75 -23.36 -4.39
CA ARG A 60 34.79 -24.32 -4.78
C ARG A 60 35.17 -25.26 -3.64
N ALA A 61 35.42 -24.74 -2.44
CA ALA A 61 35.77 -25.56 -1.29
C ALA A 61 34.64 -26.53 -0.90
N GLU A 62 33.39 -26.05 -0.85
CA GLU A 62 32.21 -26.85 -0.53
C GLU A 62 31.95 -27.94 -1.58
N THR A 63 32.05 -27.60 -2.87
CA THR A 63 31.89 -28.57 -3.97
C THR A 63 32.97 -29.65 -3.94
N LEU A 64 34.25 -29.28 -3.75
CA LEU A 64 35.33 -30.27 -3.66
C LEU A 64 35.19 -31.18 -2.44
N ALA A 65 34.74 -30.64 -1.30
CA ALA A 65 34.44 -31.44 -0.11
C ALA A 65 33.28 -32.41 -0.36
N ALA A 66 32.22 -31.97 -1.05
CA ALA A 66 31.11 -32.84 -1.43
C ALA A 66 31.54 -33.95 -2.41
N PHE A 67 32.43 -33.64 -3.37
CA PHE A 67 32.92 -34.61 -4.36
C PHE A 67 33.75 -35.73 -3.73
N ALA A 68 34.42 -35.47 -2.60
CA ALA A 68 35.10 -36.52 -1.83
C ALA A 68 34.13 -37.62 -1.31
N HIS A 69 32.82 -37.35 -1.30
CA HIS A 69 31.76 -38.26 -0.89
C HIS A 69 30.78 -38.62 -2.02
N GLN A 70 31.17 -38.41 -3.28
CA GLN A 70 30.29 -38.57 -4.46
C GLN A 70 29.72 -39.99 -4.66
N GLU A 71 30.34 -41.02 -4.08
CA GLU A 71 29.86 -42.41 -4.16
C GLU A 71 28.64 -42.66 -3.24
N THR A 72 28.29 -41.71 -2.35
CA THR A 72 27.12 -41.83 -1.47
C THR A 72 25.82 -41.69 -2.28
N PRO A 73 24.94 -42.70 -2.30
CA PRO A 73 23.67 -42.60 -3.02
C PRO A 73 22.80 -41.47 -2.47
N PHE A 74 22.12 -40.73 -3.35
CA PHE A 74 21.24 -39.63 -2.96
C PHE A 74 20.17 -40.06 -1.94
N GLU A 75 19.59 -41.24 -2.12
CA GLU A 75 18.55 -41.79 -1.24
C GLU A 75 19.07 -42.01 0.19
N ALA A 76 20.34 -42.40 0.34
CA ALA A 76 20.98 -42.56 1.65
C ALA A 76 21.17 -41.21 2.35
N ILE A 77 21.43 -40.13 1.60
CA ILE A 77 21.50 -38.77 2.14
C ILE A 77 20.11 -38.33 2.62
N VAL A 78 19.07 -38.56 1.83
CA VAL A 78 17.67 -38.25 2.22
C VAL A 78 17.27 -39.02 3.48
N GLU A 79 17.62 -40.32 3.56
CA GLU A 79 17.34 -41.15 4.73
C GLU A 79 18.08 -40.66 5.99
N ALA A 80 19.33 -40.20 5.84
CA ALA A 80 20.11 -39.67 6.95
C ALA A 80 19.61 -38.29 7.43
N VAL A 81 19.21 -37.40 6.51
CA VAL A 81 18.73 -36.05 6.84
C VAL A 81 17.29 -36.05 7.37
N GLN A 82 16.47 -36.99 6.91
CA GLN A 82 15.05 -37.10 7.27
C GLN A 82 14.26 -35.78 7.11
N PRO A 83 14.30 -35.13 5.92
CA PRO A 83 13.51 -33.92 5.71
C PRO A 83 12.01 -34.20 5.85
N PRO A 84 11.19 -33.21 6.24
CA PRO A 84 9.74 -33.33 6.21
C PRO A 84 9.28 -33.82 4.84
N ARG A 85 8.47 -34.88 4.80
CA ARG A 85 7.94 -35.43 3.55
C ARG A 85 6.88 -34.49 2.98
N ASP A 86 7.11 -34.05 1.75
CA ASP A 86 6.16 -33.31 0.94
C ASP A 86 6.04 -34.04 -0.41
N LEU A 87 4.82 -34.42 -0.78
CA LEU A 87 4.57 -35.12 -2.04
C LEU A 87 4.60 -34.18 -3.25
N ALA A 88 4.54 -32.87 -3.02
CA ALA A 88 4.59 -31.86 -4.07
C ALA A 88 6.01 -31.42 -4.43
N ARG A 89 7.06 -31.89 -3.71
CA ARG A 89 8.43 -31.40 -3.89
C ARG A 89 9.47 -32.53 -3.83
N THR A 90 10.55 -32.38 -4.59
CA THR A 90 11.73 -33.24 -4.44
C THR A 90 12.41 -33.00 -3.10
N PRO A 91 12.92 -34.05 -2.43
CA PRO A 91 13.59 -33.91 -1.14
C PRO A 91 14.91 -33.15 -1.31
N LEU A 92 15.28 -32.37 -0.29
CA LEU A 92 16.54 -31.61 -0.16
C LEU A 92 16.76 -30.44 -1.13
N PHE A 93 16.44 -30.56 -2.42
CA PHE A 93 16.57 -29.48 -3.39
C PHE A 93 15.54 -29.59 -4.51
N GLN A 94 15.14 -28.44 -5.05
CA GLN A 94 14.18 -28.31 -6.17
C GLN A 94 14.83 -27.75 -7.44
N VAL A 95 16.08 -27.28 -7.34
CA VAL A 95 16.84 -26.72 -8.46
C VAL A 95 18.08 -27.56 -8.72
N MET A 96 18.29 -27.91 -9.99
CA MET A 96 19.45 -28.67 -10.46
C MET A 96 20.35 -27.79 -11.34
N PHE A 97 21.66 -27.94 -11.19
CA PHE A 97 22.67 -27.33 -12.03
C PHE A 97 23.63 -28.39 -12.57
N SER A 98 23.91 -28.36 -13.88
CA SER A 98 24.88 -29.23 -14.53
C SER A 98 25.75 -28.40 -15.47
N LEU A 99 27.06 -28.59 -15.37
CA LEU A 99 28.04 -28.13 -16.34
C LEU A 99 28.67 -29.37 -16.99
N GLN A 100 28.69 -29.41 -18.31
CA GLN A 100 29.15 -30.55 -19.10
C GLN A 100 30.32 -30.12 -20.01
N ASP A 101 31.31 -31.00 -20.13
CA ASP A 101 32.53 -30.75 -20.90
C ASP A 101 32.50 -31.39 -22.30
N ASP A 102 31.45 -32.16 -22.62
CA ASP A 102 31.36 -32.90 -23.90
C ASP A 102 30.00 -32.67 -24.58
N PRO A 103 29.92 -31.84 -25.63
CA PRO A 103 28.72 -31.71 -26.43
C PRO A 103 28.51 -32.99 -27.27
N LEU A 104 27.25 -33.39 -27.47
CA LEU A 104 26.93 -34.40 -28.48
C LEU A 104 27.42 -33.91 -29.85
N GLN A 105 28.39 -34.61 -30.43
CA GLN A 105 29.02 -34.19 -31.67
C GLN A 105 28.23 -34.68 -32.90
N VAL A 106 28.30 -33.89 -33.96
CA VAL A 106 27.92 -34.33 -35.30
C VAL A 106 28.83 -35.49 -35.69
N VAL A 107 28.25 -36.63 -36.06
CA VAL A 107 29.01 -37.78 -36.52
C VAL A 107 28.90 -37.85 -38.04
N ASP A 108 30.00 -37.55 -38.72
CA ASP A 108 30.14 -37.72 -40.16
C ASP A 108 30.59 -39.16 -40.48
N LEU A 109 29.73 -39.88 -41.18
CA LEU A 109 29.99 -41.18 -41.78
C LEU A 109 30.06 -41.03 -43.32
N PRO A 110 30.67 -41.97 -44.06
CA PRO A 110 30.97 -41.80 -45.49
C PRO A 110 29.81 -41.32 -46.37
N ASP A 111 28.57 -41.74 -46.07
CA ASP A 111 27.35 -41.35 -46.81
C ASP A 111 26.23 -40.81 -45.90
N LEU A 112 26.53 -40.51 -44.62
CA LEU A 112 25.51 -40.17 -43.62
C LEU A 112 26.06 -39.15 -42.61
N ARG A 113 25.31 -38.08 -42.39
CA ARG A 113 25.59 -37.10 -41.34
C ARG A 113 24.55 -37.24 -40.23
N LEU A 114 25.02 -37.56 -39.02
CA LEU A 114 24.17 -37.67 -37.84
C LEU A 114 24.29 -36.37 -37.04
N GLU A 115 23.16 -35.68 -36.87
CA GLU A 115 23.08 -34.48 -36.06
C GLU A 115 22.23 -34.76 -34.81
N PRO A 116 22.65 -34.30 -33.62
CA PRO A 116 21.82 -34.38 -32.43
C PRO A 116 20.52 -33.61 -32.65
N LEU A 117 19.38 -34.29 -32.55
CA LEU A 117 18.08 -33.65 -32.55
C LEU A 117 17.67 -33.37 -31.09
N PRO A 118 17.51 -32.11 -30.68
CA PRO A 118 16.98 -31.80 -29.36
C PRO A 118 15.56 -32.37 -29.26
N LEU A 119 15.34 -33.21 -28.25
CA LEU A 119 14.04 -33.78 -27.93
C LEU A 119 13.47 -33.03 -26.73
N ASP A 120 12.28 -32.44 -26.92
CA ASP A 120 11.47 -31.98 -25.80
C ASP A 120 10.83 -33.21 -25.15
N ALA A 121 11.24 -33.52 -23.92
CA ALA A 121 10.71 -34.63 -23.15
C ALA A 121 9.28 -34.38 -22.65
N GLY A 122 8.76 -33.15 -22.77
CA GLY A 122 7.43 -32.73 -22.32
C GLY A 122 7.21 -32.87 -20.81
N THR A 123 8.28 -33.08 -20.04
CA THR A 123 8.25 -33.34 -18.60
C THR A 123 9.42 -32.62 -17.93
N ALA A 124 9.18 -32.04 -16.75
CA ALA A 124 10.21 -31.46 -15.90
C ALA A 124 10.45 -32.36 -14.69
N ARG A 125 11.72 -32.68 -14.39
CA ARG A 125 12.07 -33.57 -13.26
C ARG A 125 12.26 -32.83 -11.93
N TYR A 126 12.56 -31.54 -12.03
CA TYR A 126 12.77 -30.60 -10.95
C TYR A 126 12.02 -29.32 -11.27
N ASP A 127 11.85 -28.45 -10.28
CA ASP A 127 11.23 -27.14 -10.50
C ASP A 127 12.02 -26.36 -11.57
N LEU A 128 13.35 -26.36 -11.47
CA LEU A 128 14.27 -25.78 -12.45
C LEU A 128 15.51 -26.66 -12.65
N THR A 129 15.92 -26.88 -13.89
CA THR A 129 17.20 -27.52 -14.23
C THR A 129 17.96 -26.67 -15.24
N LEU A 130 19.12 -26.14 -14.84
CA LEU A 130 20.03 -25.42 -15.74
C LEU A 130 21.16 -26.37 -16.16
N VAL A 131 21.25 -26.62 -17.47
CA VAL A 131 22.37 -27.36 -18.07
C VAL A 131 23.16 -26.43 -18.96
N LEU A 132 24.46 -26.34 -18.70
CA LEU A 132 25.41 -25.60 -19.53
C LEU A 132 26.46 -26.56 -20.07
N THR A 133 26.95 -26.28 -21.27
CA THR A 133 28.01 -27.01 -21.94
C THR A 133 29.07 -26.02 -22.42
N GLU A 134 30.34 -26.36 -22.21
CA GLU A 134 31.44 -25.59 -22.78
C GLU A 134 31.53 -25.82 -24.29
N ALA A 135 31.45 -24.73 -25.06
CA ALA A 135 31.58 -24.72 -26.51
C ALA A 135 32.68 -23.74 -26.94
N ALA A 136 33.12 -23.83 -28.19
CA ALA A 136 34.18 -22.97 -28.72
C ALA A 136 33.84 -21.46 -28.66
N SER A 137 32.56 -21.11 -28.68
CA SER A 137 32.05 -19.72 -28.61
C SER A 137 31.73 -19.24 -27.18
N GLY A 138 31.90 -20.08 -26.16
CA GLY A 138 31.56 -19.80 -24.76
C GLY A 138 30.68 -20.89 -24.16
N LEU A 139 29.80 -20.51 -23.24
CA LEU A 139 28.82 -21.42 -22.63
C LEU A 139 27.54 -21.43 -23.46
N ASP A 140 27.10 -22.61 -23.86
CA ASP A 140 25.77 -22.84 -24.43
C ASP A 140 24.95 -23.73 -23.50
N GLY A 141 23.62 -23.77 -23.63
CA GLY A 141 22.80 -24.58 -22.75
C GLY A 141 21.32 -24.28 -22.78
N TRP A 142 20.60 -24.91 -21.85
CA TRP A 142 19.15 -24.85 -21.76
C TRP A 142 18.69 -24.85 -20.30
N LEU A 143 17.52 -24.28 -20.08
CA LEU A 143 16.81 -24.31 -18.80
C LEU A 143 15.50 -25.08 -18.99
N GLU A 144 15.35 -26.19 -18.27
CA GLU A 144 14.09 -26.91 -18.12
C GLU A 144 13.38 -26.37 -16.87
N TYR A 145 12.06 -26.20 -16.94
CA TYR A 145 11.24 -25.66 -15.86
C TYR A 145 9.85 -26.30 -15.80
N SER A 146 9.25 -26.32 -14.61
CA SER A 146 7.86 -26.76 -14.44
C SER A 146 6.87 -25.70 -14.93
N THR A 147 6.03 -26.04 -15.91
CA THR A 147 4.97 -25.15 -16.43
C THR A 147 3.79 -24.98 -15.48
N GLU A 148 3.71 -25.79 -14.41
CA GLU A 148 2.77 -25.57 -13.31
C GLU A 148 3.16 -24.38 -12.43
N LEU A 149 4.44 -23.99 -12.48
CA LEU A 149 5.01 -22.96 -11.60
C LEU A 149 5.42 -21.69 -12.37
N TRP A 150 5.89 -21.84 -13.62
CA TRP A 150 6.38 -20.71 -14.42
C TRP A 150 5.83 -20.70 -15.85
N ASP A 151 5.62 -19.49 -16.36
CA ASP A 151 5.47 -19.24 -17.79
C ASP A 151 6.82 -18.97 -18.48
N GLU A 152 6.82 -19.04 -19.81
CA GLU A 152 8.02 -18.81 -20.63
C GLU A 152 8.60 -17.40 -20.46
N GLU A 153 7.74 -16.39 -20.30
CA GLU A 153 8.16 -14.99 -20.17
C GLU A 153 8.97 -14.78 -18.88
N SER A 154 8.53 -15.36 -17.77
CA SER A 154 9.20 -15.33 -16.48
C SER A 154 10.58 -15.96 -16.55
N ILE A 155 10.68 -17.12 -17.19
CA ILE A 155 11.93 -17.85 -17.36
C ILE A 155 12.89 -17.11 -18.30
N ALA A 156 12.39 -16.60 -19.42
CA ALA A 156 13.18 -15.78 -20.33
C ALA A 156 13.72 -14.52 -19.61
N GLY A 157 12.90 -13.91 -18.74
CA GLY A 157 13.31 -12.82 -17.86
C GLY A 157 14.43 -13.21 -16.91
N MET A 158 14.31 -14.37 -16.24
CA MET A 158 15.34 -14.91 -15.36
C MET A 158 16.67 -15.15 -16.09
N MET A 159 16.63 -15.66 -17.33
CA MET A 159 17.84 -15.89 -18.11
C MET A 159 18.48 -14.59 -18.65
N ARG A 160 17.67 -13.56 -18.97
CA ARG A 160 18.20 -12.21 -19.23
C ARG A 160 18.91 -11.66 -17.99
N ALA A 161 18.31 -11.82 -16.80
CA ALA A 161 18.92 -11.42 -15.54
C ALA A 161 20.22 -12.21 -15.25
N TYR A 162 20.25 -13.50 -15.53
CA TYR A 162 21.45 -14.31 -15.39
C TYR A 162 22.61 -13.82 -16.26
N ARG A 163 22.32 -13.48 -17.52
CA ARG A 163 23.30 -12.92 -18.45
C ARG A 163 23.82 -11.56 -17.97
N ALA A 164 22.94 -10.67 -17.50
CA ALA A 164 23.31 -9.37 -16.94
C ALA A 164 24.20 -9.51 -15.71
N LEU A 165 23.86 -10.45 -14.83
CA LEU A 165 24.62 -10.78 -13.64
C LEU A 165 26.03 -11.28 -13.98
N LEU A 166 26.15 -12.23 -14.92
CA LEU A 166 27.45 -12.73 -15.40
C LEU A 166 28.31 -11.59 -15.97
N ALA A 167 27.74 -10.74 -16.82
CA ALA A 167 28.45 -9.59 -17.37
C ALA A 167 28.90 -8.61 -16.28
N GLY A 168 28.05 -8.34 -15.28
CA GLY A 168 28.36 -7.49 -14.13
C GLY A 168 29.50 -8.03 -13.28
N ILE A 169 29.47 -9.34 -12.97
CA ILE A 169 30.52 -10.03 -12.22
C ILE A 169 31.87 -9.94 -12.93
N VAL A 170 31.91 -10.22 -14.25
CA VAL A 170 33.16 -10.16 -15.03
C VAL A 170 33.69 -8.73 -15.09
N ALA A 171 32.82 -7.74 -15.28
CA ALA A 171 33.22 -6.35 -15.37
C ALA A 171 33.74 -5.79 -14.02
N GLN A 172 33.13 -6.17 -12.90
CA GLN A 172 33.49 -5.70 -11.55
C GLN A 172 33.37 -6.82 -10.50
N PRO A 173 34.36 -7.72 -10.39
CA PRO A 173 34.29 -8.87 -9.49
C PRO A 173 34.34 -8.50 -8.01
N GLN A 174 34.87 -7.32 -7.69
CA GLN A 174 34.94 -6.77 -6.32
C GLN A 174 33.64 -6.12 -5.85
N ARG A 175 32.66 -5.96 -6.75
CA ARG A 175 31.36 -5.38 -6.40
C ARG A 175 30.55 -6.40 -5.56
N PRO A 176 29.95 -5.98 -4.43
CA PRO A 176 29.09 -6.84 -3.62
C PRO A 176 27.98 -7.51 -4.42
N LEU A 177 27.66 -8.77 -4.09
CA LEU A 177 26.64 -9.55 -4.77
C LEU A 177 25.25 -8.87 -4.78
N ALA A 178 24.90 -8.18 -3.69
CA ALA A 178 23.61 -7.49 -3.51
C ALA A 178 23.37 -6.41 -4.57
N ILE A 179 24.43 -5.76 -5.06
CA ILE A 179 24.34 -4.67 -6.04
C ILE A 179 24.88 -5.07 -7.42
N GLN A 180 25.12 -6.36 -7.65
CA GLN A 180 25.34 -6.85 -8.99
C GLN A 180 24.06 -6.69 -9.83
N PRO A 181 24.18 -6.27 -11.10
CA PRO A 181 23.04 -5.91 -11.92
C PRO A 181 22.25 -7.15 -12.32
N LEU A 182 20.93 -7.11 -12.11
CA LEU A 182 19.98 -8.10 -12.64
C LEU A 182 19.38 -7.67 -13.99
N PHE A 183 19.72 -6.49 -14.48
CA PHE A 183 19.25 -5.95 -15.75
C PHE A 183 20.37 -5.20 -16.46
N PRO A 184 20.36 -5.17 -17.79
CA PRO A 184 21.01 -4.10 -18.53
C PRO A 184 20.48 -2.72 -18.06
N PRO A 185 21.32 -1.66 -18.06
CA PRO A 185 20.90 -0.33 -17.58
C PRO A 185 19.64 0.24 -18.26
N ASP A 186 19.46 -0.04 -19.56
CA ASP A 186 18.29 0.44 -20.30
C ASP A 186 17.01 -0.32 -19.95
N GLU A 187 17.11 -1.62 -19.66
CA GLU A 187 15.98 -2.43 -19.17
C GLU A 187 15.55 -2.00 -17.77
N ALA A 188 16.50 -1.73 -16.85
CA ALA A 188 16.17 -1.20 -15.53
C ALA A 188 15.42 0.13 -15.62
N ARG A 189 15.83 1.03 -16.53
CA ARG A 189 15.14 2.29 -16.79
C ARG A 189 13.78 2.09 -17.46
N ALA A 190 13.65 1.12 -18.36
CA ALA A 190 12.38 0.78 -18.99
C ALA A 190 11.39 0.23 -17.96
N LEU A 191 11.82 -0.69 -17.11
CA LEU A 191 11.03 -1.29 -16.02
C LEU A 191 10.53 -0.22 -15.04
N THR A 192 11.43 0.63 -14.54
CA THR A 192 11.06 1.72 -13.63
C THR A 192 10.13 2.75 -14.27
N ARG A 193 10.25 3.01 -15.58
CA ARG A 193 9.27 3.85 -16.31
C ARG A 193 7.93 3.16 -16.49
N ALA A 194 7.92 1.86 -16.77
CA ALA A 194 6.70 1.09 -16.94
C ALA A 194 5.85 1.04 -15.65
N TRP A 195 6.49 0.97 -14.48
CA TRP A 195 5.80 1.08 -13.20
C TRP A 195 5.22 2.46 -12.91
N ASN A 196 5.76 3.51 -13.55
CA ASN A 196 5.50 4.91 -13.21
C ASN A 196 5.00 5.67 -14.44
N PRO A 197 3.72 5.47 -14.82
CA PRO A 197 3.16 6.11 -16.00
C PRO A 197 3.24 7.64 -15.90
N PRO A 198 3.45 8.35 -17.02
CA PRO A 198 3.48 9.81 -17.03
C PRO A 198 2.20 10.39 -16.45
N SER A 199 2.34 11.39 -15.59
CA SER A 199 1.23 12.14 -15.01
C SER A 199 1.11 13.52 -15.65
N PRO A 200 -0.08 14.14 -15.67
CA PRO A 200 -0.22 15.55 -16.03
C PRO A 200 0.59 16.45 -15.08
N PRO A 201 0.67 17.77 -15.29
CA PRO A 201 1.23 18.70 -14.31
C PRO A 201 0.33 18.82 -13.07
N LEU A 202 0.90 18.69 -11.86
CA LEU A 202 0.12 18.85 -10.62
C LEU A 202 -0.18 20.33 -10.37
N PRO A 203 -1.38 20.72 -9.91
CA PRO A 203 -1.62 22.05 -9.35
C PRO A 203 -0.98 22.20 -7.96
N ALA A 204 0.35 21.99 -7.88
CA ALA A 204 1.13 21.89 -6.63
C ALA A 204 1.12 23.15 -5.76
N HIS A 205 0.62 24.27 -6.30
CA HIS A 205 0.58 25.58 -5.65
C HIS A 205 -0.75 25.87 -4.95
N ARG A 206 -1.75 24.98 -5.01
CA ARG A 206 -3.09 25.24 -4.47
C ARG A 206 -3.34 24.51 -3.16
N THR A 207 -4.00 25.19 -2.24
CA THR A 207 -4.45 24.63 -0.97
C THR A 207 -5.89 24.13 -1.06
N ILE A 208 -6.36 23.40 -0.04
CA ILE A 208 -7.76 22.96 0.05
C ILE A 208 -8.72 24.16 0.05
N PRO A 209 -8.49 25.24 0.83
CA PRO A 209 -9.28 26.46 0.75
C PRO A 209 -9.31 27.11 -0.64
N ASP A 210 -8.19 27.13 -1.38
CA ASP A 210 -8.15 27.70 -2.74
C ASP A 210 -9.03 26.90 -3.70
N LEU A 211 -8.87 25.58 -3.69
CA LEU A 211 -9.64 24.66 -4.53
C LEU A 211 -11.13 24.69 -4.20
N PHE A 212 -11.48 24.84 -2.92
CA PHE A 212 -12.87 25.01 -2.49
C PHE A 212 -13.45 26.35 -2.96
N ALA A 213 -12.68 27.43 -2.88
CA ALA A 213 -13.10 28.76 -3.33
C ALA A 213 -13.41 28.80 -4.84
N GLU A 214 -12.69 28.02 -5.65
CA GLU A 214 -13.00 27.86 -7.08
C GLU A 214 -14.39 27.25 -7.30
N GLN A 215 -14.76 26.21 -6.54
CA GLN A 215 -16.08 25.59 -6.65
C GLN A 215 -17.18 26.50 -6.10
N LEU A 216 -16.91 27.21 -5.01
CA LEU A 216 -17.81 28.22 -4.45
C LEU A 216 -18.11 29.33 -5.46
N ALA A 217 -17.09 29.84 -6.17
CA ALA A 217 -17.25 30.87 -7.18
C ALA A 217 -18.05 30.37 -8.40
N ALA A 218 -17.87 29.10 -8.77
CA ALA A 218 -18.57 28.49 -9.90
C ALA A 218 -20.05 28.19 -9.61
N ALA A 219 -20.38 27.69 -8.42
CA ALA A 219 -21.73 27.21 -8.09
C ALA A 219 -22.08 27.41 -6.60
N PRO A 220 -22.26 28.67 -6.12
CA PRO A 220 -22.43 28.96 -4.71
C PRO A 220 -23.72 28.36 -4.09
N HIS A 221 -24.75 28.16 -4.90
CA HIS A 221 -26.05 27.62 -4.48
C HIS A 221 -26.19 26.11 -4.70
N ALA A 222 -25.16 25.43 -5.22
CA ALA A 222 -25.17 23.97 -5.30
C ALA A 222 -25.03 23.37 -3.90
N ILE A 223 -25.61 22.18 -3.68
CA ILE A 223 -25.49 21.47 -2.40
C ILE A 223 -24.07 20.91 -2.26
N ALA A 224 -23.37 21.36 -1.23
CA ALA A 224 -22.02 20.90 -0.88
C ALA A 224 -22.09 19.65 0.00
N ALA A 225 -22.99 19.63 0.98
CA ALA A 225 -23.13 18.50 1.88
C ALA A 225 -24.54 18.34 2.43
N GLU A 226 -24.93 17.11 2.75
CA GLU A 226 -26.24 16.81 3.33
C GLU A 226 -26.18 15.60 4.27
N ASP A 227 -27.00 15.64 5.33
CA ASP A 227 -27.33 14.50 6.18
C ASP A 227 -28.80 14.07 5.96
N GLU A 228 -29.46 13.42 6.91
CA GLU A 228 -30.87 13.01 6.75
C GLU A 228 -31.85 14.19 6.78
N ASP A 229 -31.55 15.23 7.56
CA ASP A 229 -32.49 16.31 7.87
C ASP A 229 -32.09 17.66 7.27
N ARG A 230 -30.81 17.83 6.93
CA ARG A 230 -30.21 19.12 6.61
C ARG A 230 -29.36 19.02 5.35
N ALA A 231 -29.32 20.12 4.61
CA ALA A 231 -28.40 20.33 3.51
C ALA A 231 -27.73 21.70 3.67
N LEU A 232 -26.48 21.79 3.22
CA LEU A 232 -25.73 23.03 3.10
C LEU A 232 -25.31 23.24 1.66
N THR A 233 -25.59 24.43 1.15
CA THR A 233 -24.98 24.91 -0.09
C THR A 233 -23.49 25.22 0.11
N TYR A 234 -22.73 25.35 -0.98
CA TYR A 234 -21.34 25.80 -0.92
C TYR A 234 -21.21 27.15 -0.19
N ALA A 235 -22.11 28.11 -0.46
CA ALA A 235 -22.10 29.42 0.20
C ALA A 235 -22.41 29.34 1.71
N GLU A 236 -23.35 28.49 2.12
CA GLU A 236 -23.67 28.33 3.55
C GLU A 236 -22.55 27.61 4.31
N LEU A 237 -21.94 26.60 3.69
CA LEU A 237 -20.78 25.92 4.24
C LEU A 237 -19.60 26.90 4.38
N ASP A 238 -19.32 27.70 3.35
CA ASP A 238 -18.27 28.71 3.36
C ASP A 238 -18.48 29.75 4.47
N ALA A 239 -19.69 30.32 4.57
CA ALA A 239 -20.01 31.33 5.56
C ALA A 239 -19.81 30.82 7.00
N ARG A 240 -20.29 29.61 7.30
CA ARG A 240 -20.13 28.99 8.63
C ARG A 240 -18.69 28.60 8.92
N ALA A 241 -17.96 28.13 7.92
CA ALA A 241 -16.54 27.81 8.06
C ALA A 241 -15.69 29.08 8.29
N ASN A 242 -15.99 30.17 7.58
CA ASN A 242 -15.33 31.47 7.77
C ASN A 242 -15.57 32.02 9.17
N GLN A 243 -16.81 31.92 9.67
CA GLN A 243 -17.15 32.29 11.04
C GLN A 243 -16.31 31.54 12.08
N LEU A 244 -16.19 30.23 11.92
CA LEU A 244 -15.31 29.41 12.76
C LEU A 244 -13.85 29.81 12.60
N ALA A 245 -13.39 30.08 11.39
CA ALA A 245 -12.01 30.47 11.11
C ALA A 245 -11.62 31.75 11.86
N HIS A 246 -12.47 32.80 11.80
CA HIS A 246 -12.29 34.04 12.56
C HIS A 246 -12.29 33.80 14.07
N ALA A 247 -13.18 32.91 14.56
CA ALA A 247 -13.21 32.56 15.98
C ALA A 247 -11.93 31.86 16.47
N LEU A 248 -11.30 31.04 15.61
CA LEU A 248 -10.03 30.36 15.88
C LEU A 248 -8.86 31.37 15.86
N LEU A 249 -8.82 32.26 14.87
CA LEU A 249 -7.79 33.31 14.75
C LEU A 249 -7.86 34.28 15.94
N ALA A 250 -9.06 34.67 16.37
CA ALA A 250 -9.26 35.51 17.55
C ALA A 250 -8.75 34.86 18.86
N ARG A 251 -8.55 33.53 18.86
CA ARG A 251 -7.97 32.75 19.98
C ARG A 251 -6.49 32.45 19.78
N GLY A 252 -5.88 33.06 18.78
CA GLY A 252 -4.44 33.02 18.55
C GLY A 252 -3.95 31.80 17.77
N LEU A 253 -4.84 31.06 17.08
CA LEU A 253 -4.40 30.01 16.15
C LEU A 253 -3.44 30.62 15.12
N GLN A 254 -2.26 30.02 14.97
CA GLN A 254 -1.31 30.36 13.91
C GLN A 254 -1.38 29.32 12.78
N PRO A 255 -0.99 29.70 11.56
CA PRO A 255 -0.84 28.73 10.47
C PRO A 255 0.04 27.54 10.88
N ASP A 256 -0.28 26.37 10.33
CA ASP A 256 0.43 25.10 10.56
C ASP A 256 0.25 24.48 11.97
N GLN A 257 -0.56 25.08 12.84
CA GLN A 257 -0.84 24.54 14.17
C GLN A 257 -2.04 23.57 14.19
N PRO A 258 -2.00 22.52 15.03
CA PRO A 258 -3.09 21.56 15.13
C PRO A 258 -4.28 22.07 15.94
N VAL A 259 -5.48 21.71 15.49
CA VAL A 259 -6.75 21.89 16.20
C VAL A 259 -7.43 20.54 16.33
N ALA A 260 -7.70 20.10 17.56
CA ALA A 260 -8.38 18.84 17.80
C ALA A 260 -9.88 18.97 17.49
N VAL A 261 -10.43 18.04 16.71
CA VAL A 261 -11.84 18.02 16.32
C VAL A 261 -12.48 16.74 16.84
N ILE A 262 -13.30 16.86 17.88
CA ILE A 262 -14.00 15.75 18.56
C ILE A 262 -15.50 15.85 18.25
N LEU A 263 -15.85 15.52 17.01
CA LEU A 263 -17.23 15.55 16.52
C LEU A 263 -17.52 14.28 15.72
N PRO A 264 -18.75 13.73 15.82
CA PRO A 264 -19.17 12.66 14.92
C PRO A 264 -19.28 13.21 13.49
N PRO A 265 -19.15 12.36 12.45
CA PRO A 265 -19.36 12.82 11.08
C PRO A 265 -20.74 13.43 10.87
N GLY A 266 -20.78 14.51 10.09
CA GLY A 266 -21.98 15.29 9.82
C GLY A 266 -21.61 16.72 9.41
N LEU A 267 -22.62 17.56 9.23
CA LEU A 267 -22.43 18.93 8.75
C LEU A 267 -21.57 19.79 9.69
N ASP A 268 -21.75 19.66 11.02
CA ASP A 268 -20.96 20.43 11.99
C ASP A 268 -19.50 19.98 11.99
N TRP A 269 -19.22 18.69 11.85
CA TRP A 269 -17.87 18.17 11.67
C TRP A 269 -17.22 18.72 10.40
N LEU A 270 -17.95 18.74 9.29
CA LEU A 270 -17.45 19.30 8.03
C LEU A 270 -17.14 20.80 8.12
N ILE A 271 -18.01 21.57 8.77
CA ILE A 271 -17.77 22.99 9.06
C ILE A 271 -16.49 23.14 9.90
N ALA A 272 -16.28 22.25 10.88
CA ALA A 272 -15.08 22.24 11.71
C ALA A 272 -13.81 22.07 10.87
N LEU A 273 -13.78 21.05 10.00
CA LEU A 273 -12.62 20.77 9.16
C LEU A 273 -12.29 21.97 8.27
N LEU A 274 -13.28 22.48 7.52
CA LEU A 274 -13.05 23.58 6.59
C LEU A 274 -12.69 24.88 7.31
N GLY A 275 -13.30 25.16 8.48
CA GLY A 275 -12.99 26.35 9.27
C GLY A 275 -11.58 26.33 9.86
N VAL A 276 -11.09 25.17 10.30
CA VAL A 276 -9.69 24.99 10.73
C VAL A 276 -8.73 25.25 9.58
N LEU A 277 -8.99 24.65 8.41
CA LEU A 277 -8.15 24.84 7.22
C LEU A 277 -8.15 26.30 6.75
N LYS A 278 -9.30 26.98 6.75
CA LYS A 278 -9.41 28.40 6.39
C LYS A 278 -8.72 29.33 7.40
N ALA A 279 -8.56 28.91 8.64
CA ALA A 279 -7.72 29.60 9.63
C ALA A 279 -6.23 29.23 9.52
N GLY A 280 -5.86 28.39 8.55
CA GLY A 280 -4.48 27.97 8.27
C GLY A 280 -3.97 26.86 9.19
N GLY A 281 -4.81 26.33 10.09
CA GLY A 281 -4.46 25.24 10.99
C GLY A 281 -4.65 23.86 10.35
N ALA A 282 -4.12 22.84 11.03
CA ALA A 282 -4.28 21.44 10.68
C ALA A 282 -5.35 20.80 11.56
N TYR A 283 -6.36 20.14 10.99
CA TYR A 283 -7.34 19.42 11.81
C TYR A 283 -6.76 18.09 12.28
N LEU A 284 -6.93 17.79 13.58
CA LEU A 284 -6.66 16.49 14.19
C LEU A 284 -8.01 15.86 14.54
N PRO A 285 -8.56 14.97 13.69
CA PRO A 285 -9.83 14.35 13.98
C PRO A 285 -9.65 13.28 15.06
N ILE A 286 -10.48 13.33 16.09
CA ILE A 286 -10.49 12.36 17.19
C ILE A 286 -11.89 11.75 17.24
N ASP A 287 -11.98 10.42 17.16
CA ASP A 287 -13.26 9.73 17.29
C ASP A 287 -13.83 9.95 18.70
N PRO A 288 -15.05 10.51 18.83
CA PRO A 288 -15.71 10.67 20.12
C PRO A 288 -15.92 9.35 20.89
N GLY A 289 -15.84 8.20 20.20
CA GLY A 289 -15.92 6.87 20.82
C GLY A 289 -14.60 6.34 21.39
N TYR A 290 -13.47 7.04 21.23
CA TYR A 290 -12.20 6.60 21.81
C TYR A 290 -12.18 6.68 23.34
N PRO A 291 -11.39 5.84 24.04
CA PRO A 291 -11.18 6.02 25.47
C PRO A 291 -10.56 7.39 25.80
N PRO A 292 -10.94 8.04 26.92
CA PRO A 292 -10.42 9.36 27.30
C PRO A 292 -8.89 9.44 27.32
N GLU A 293 -8.21 8.40 27.80
CA GLU A 293 -6.74 8.34 27.83
C GLU A 293 -6.12 8.43 26.44
N ARG A 294 -6.75 7.80 25.44
CA ARG A 294 -6.30 7.86 24.05
C ARG A 294 -6.50 9.25 23.47
N MET A 295 -7.65 9.87 23.73
CA MET A 295 -7.91 11.25 23.31
C MET A 295 -6.90 12.22 23.93
N ARG A 296 -6.61 12.06 25.23
CA ARG A 296 -5.61 12.83 25.97
C ARG A 296 -4.25 12.76 25.29
N TYR A 297 -3.76 11.56 25.08
CA TYR A 297 -2.46 11.31 24.46
C TYR A 297 -2.36 11.99 23.09
N MET A 298 -3.40 11.90 22.25
CA MET A 298 -3.39 12.53 20.92
C MET A 298 -3.34 14.06 20.99
N ILE A 299 -4.04 14.66 21.95
CA ILE A 299 -4.04 16.12 22.15
C ILE A 299 -2.69 16.59 22.70
N GLU A 300 -2.14 15.88 23.69
CA GLU A 300 -0.83 16.15 24.27
C GLU A 300 0.30 16.01 23.25
N ASP A 301 0.38 14.86 22.59
CA ASP A 301 1.43 14.55 21.60
C ASP A 301 1.33 15.49 20.39
N SER A 302 0.14 15.98 20.06
CA SER A 302 -0.01 16.99 18.99
C SER A 302 0.30 18.42 19.40
N GLY A 303 0.24 18.74 20.69
CA GLY A 303 0.31 20.12 21.16
C GLY A 303 -0.90 20.97 20.76
N ALA A 304 -2.03 20.36 20.41
CA ALA A 304 -3.24 21.08 20.01
C ALA A 304 -3.81 21.88 21.20
N ARG A 305 -3.77 23.21 21.12
CA ARG A 305 -4.26 24.11 22.18
C ARG A 305 -5.76 24.38 22.12
N LEU A 306 -6.34 24.23 20.93
CA LEU A 306 -7.75 24.47 20.64
C LEU A 306 -8.44 23.14 20.34
N VAL A 307 -9.61 22.94 20.94
CA VAL A 307 -10.44 21.75 20.78
C VAL A 307 -11.82 22.19 20.30
N ILE A 308 -12.35 21.53 19.27
CA ILE A 308 -13.72 21.73 18.80
C ILE A 308 -14.55 20.51 19.23
N SER A 309 -15.61 20.74 20.01
CA SER A 309 -16.49 19.68 20.50
C SER A 309 -17.89 20.21 20.82
N ASN A 310 -18.88 19.32 20.73
CA ASN A 310 -20.25 19.59 21.17
C ASN A 310 -20.49 19.21 22.65
N GLN A 311 -19.56 18.51 23.29
CA GLN A 311 -19.63 18.13 24.71
C GLN A 311 -18.67 19.02 25.51
N LEU A 312 -19.17 20.18 25.95
CA LEU A 312 -18.43 21.13 26.79
C LEU A 312 -18.32 20.69 28.27
N SER A 313 -19.00 19.62 28.66
CA SER A 313 -19.04 19.13 30.04
C SER A 313 -17.85 18.24 30.36
N VAL A 314 -16.83 18.87 30.95
CA VAL A 314 -15.93 18.41 32.03
C VAL A 314 -15.91 16.89 32.25
N ILE A 315 -14.84 16.23 31.79
CA ILE A 315 -14.39 14.96 32.35
C ILE A 315 -13.76 15.34 33.70
N SER A 316 -14.60 15.51 34.72
CA SER A 316 -14.16 15.50 36.12
C SER A 316 -14.63 14.18 36.68
N ASP A 317 -13.66 13.45 37.23
CA ASP A 317 -13.76 12.12 37.79
C ASP A 317 -15.09 11.81 38.52
N GLN A 318 -15.70 10.67 38.17
CA GLN A 318 -16.58 9.97 39.11
C GLN A 318 -15.69 9.09 39.99
N SER A 319 -14.94 9.72 40.89
CA SER A 319 -14.46 9.05 42.08
C SER A 319 -14.57 9.98 43.29
N GLU A 320 -15.29 9.49 44.29
CA GLU A 320 -15.41 9.99 45.68
C GLU A 320 -16.32 11.21 45.99
N GLY A 321 -17.48 10.91 46.61
CA GLY A 321 -17.80 11.50 47.91
C GLY A 321 -18.74 12.73 47.99
N GLN A 322 -19.99 12.46 48.36
CA GLN A 322 -20.81 13.23 49.32
C GLN A 322 -21.27 14.69 49.02
N LYS A 323 -22.61 14.80 48.89
CA LYS A 323 -23.51 15.79 49.51
C LYS A 323 -23.03 17.26 49.65
N ALA A 324 -23.64 18.15 48.86
CA ALA A 324 -24.14 19.43 49.40
C ALA A 324 -25.27 20.01 48.50
N ARG A 325 -26.49 20.01 49.04
CA ARG A 325 -27.59 20.90 48.63
C ARG A 325 -27.15 22.35 48.91
N GLY A 326 -27.35 23.26 47.96
CA GLY A 326 -27.24 24.71 48.20
C GLY A 326 -27.74 25.53 47.03
N GLN A 327 -28.80 26.30 47.26
CA GLN A 327 -29.45 27.23 46.32
C GLN A 327 -28.55 28.40 45.89
N ARG A 328 -28.74 28.92 44.66
CA ARG A 328 -28.78 30.35 44.28
C ARG A 328 -29.05 30.46 42.77
N SER A 329 -30.21 31.00 42.37
CA SER A 329 -30.51 32.43 42.10
C SER A 329 -30.18 32.85 40.67
N GLU A 330 -31.23 33.16 39.91
CA GLU A 330 -31.19 33.96 38.68
C GLU A 330 -30.59 35.34 38.97
N VAL A 331 -29.50 35.68 38.27
CA VAL A 331 -29.17 37.06 37.85
C VAL A 331 -28.43 36.94 36.52
N GLY A 332 -28.87 37.72 35.53
CA GLY A 332 -28.32 37.75 34.18
C GLY A 332 -26.81 37.98 34.15
N SER A 333 -26.13 37.10 33.44
CA SER A 333 -24.74 37.24 33.01
C SER A 333 -24.69 36.71 31.58
N GLU A 334 -24.33 37.56 30.63
CA GLU A 334 -23.88 37.16 29.29
C GLU A 334 -22.66 36.26 29.45
N THR A 335 -22.91 34.96 29.61
CA THR A 335 -21.88 34.01 29.99
C THR A 335 -21.27 33.42 28.73
N LEU A 336 -19.96 33.63 28.62
CA LEU A 336 -19.03 33.16 27.60
C LEU A 336 -19.20 31.64 27.38
N ASP A 337 -19.72 31.19 26.21
CA ASP A 337 -19.82 29.74 25.88
C ASP A 337 -18.44 29.19 25.42
N ILE A 338 -17.44 29.33 26.30
CA ILE A 338 -16.11 28.70 26.20
C ILE A 338 -15.96 27.91 27.49
N GLY A 339 -16.05 26.59 27.40
CA GLY A 339 -15.69 25.71 28.51
C GLY A 339 -14.18 25.56 28.58
N HIS A 340 -13.62 25.59 29.80
CA HIS A 340 -12.32 24.97 30.04
C HIS A 340 -12.53 23.46 29.96
N TRP A 341 -11.87 22.81 29.01
CA TRP A 341 -11.86 21.36 28.93
C TRP A 341 -10.70 20.86 29.79
N THR A 342 -11.02 20.32 30.97
CA THR A 342 -10.05 19.72 31.90
C THR A 342 -10.07 18.21 31.76
N LEU A 343 -8.89 17.63 31.62
CA LEU A 343 -8.66 16.18 31.61
C LEU A 343 -7.66 15.79 32.72
N ASP A 344 -7.83 16.46 33.86
CA ASP A 344 -7.10 16.41 35.13
C ASP A 344 -5.82 17.26 35.30
N ASP A 345 -5.11 17.71 34.25
CA ASP A 345 -3.95 18.63 34.41
C ASP A 345 -3.70 19.62 33.24
N LEU A 346 -4.52 19.59 32.18
CA LEU A 346 -4.32 20.41 30.99
C LEU A 346 -5.48 21.39 30.76
N THR A 347 -5.14 22.66 30.51
CA THR A 347 -6.10 23.72 30.19
C THR A 347 -6.18 23.91 28.68
N HIS A 348 -7.23 23.36 28.05
CA HIS A 348 -7.54 23.58 26.63
C HIS A 348 -8.79 24.45 26.46
N TYR A 349 -8.85 25.17 25.34
CA TYR A 349 -10.04 25.96 24.98
C TYR A 349 -10.98 25.13 24.11
N ALA A 350 -12.16 24.81 24.64
CA ALA A 350 -13.20 24.15 23.87
C ALA A 350 -14.09 25.17 23.15
N LEU A 351 -14.38 24.87 21.88
CA LEU A 351 -15.21 25.67 20.99
C LEU A 351 -16.41 24.86 20.51
N ARG A 352 -17.60 25.45 20.64
CA ARG A 352 -18.83 24.94 20.03
C ARG A 352 -19.18 25.76 18.79
N ILE A 353 -19.32 25.07 17.67
CA ILE A 353 -19.58 25.69 16.35
C ILE A 353 -20.91 26.44 16.34
N THR A 354 -21.90 25.97 17.10
CA THR A 354 -23.22 26.59 17.23
C THR A 354 -23.31 27.70 18.27
N SER A 355 -22.20 28.08 18.91
CA SER A 355 -22.20 29.18 19.88
C SER A 355 -22.48 30.52 19.18
N SER A 356 -23.23 31.40 19.84
CA SER A 356 -23.55 32.74 19.31
C SER A 356 -22.30 33.57 18.97
N LYS A 357 -21.18 33.31 19.66
CA LYS A 357 -19.89 33.97 19.41
C LYS A 357 -19.18 33.54 18.15
N VAL A 358 -19.38 32.29 17.73
CA VAL A 358 -18.89 31.82 16.43
C VAL A 358 -19.83 32.36 15.35
N GLN A 359 -21.15 32.24 15.55
CA GLN A 359 -22.15 32.71 14.59
C GLN A 359 -22.19 34.23 14.40
N SER A 360 -21.62 35.02 15.32
CA SER A 360 -21.49 36.48 15.18
C SER A 360 -20.21 36.93 14.48
N GLN A 361 -19.28 36.01 14.18
CA GLN A 361 -18.06 36.34 13.44
C GLN A 361 -18.36 36.74 11.99
N PRO A 362 -17.42 37.42 11.31
CA PRO A 362 -17.54 37.69 9.88
C PRO A 362 -17.71 36.39 9.08
N THR A 363 -18.54 36.45 8.03
CA THR A 363 -18.75 35.35 7.08
C THR A 363 -17.80 35.43 5.89
N THR A 364 -16.93 36.43 5.82
CA THR A 364 -15.93 36.61 4.75
C THR A 364 -14.67 35.81 5.02
N ASN A 365 -13.94 35.45 3.96
CA ASN A 365 -12.66 34.76 4.10
C ASN A 365 -11.69 35.52 5.02
N PRO A 366 -11.01 34.83 5.96
CA PRO A 366 -9.95 35.44 6.74
C PRO A 366 -8.78 35.83 5.82
N ASN A 367 -8.16 36.97 6.11
CA ASN A 367 -7.00 37.45 5.36
C ASN A 367 -5.70 36.85 5.93
N ILE A 368 -5.44 35.60 5.58
CA ILE A 368 -4.22 34.88 5.97
C ILE A 368 -3.60 34.19 4.76
N ALA A 369 -2.27 34.03 4.77
CA ALA A 369 -1.57 33.25 3.76
C ALA A 369 -1.46 31.79 4.20
N ILE A 370 -1.90 30.87 3.33
CA ILE A 370 -1.81 29.43 3.55
C ILE A 370 -0.91 28.85 2.47
N HIS A 371 0.11 28.09 2.85
CA HIS A 371 1.03 27.48 1.91
C HIS A 371 0.64 26.02 1.62
N PRO A 372 0.82 25.49 0.39
CA PRO A 372 0.53 24.09 0.06
C PRO A 372 1.29 23.06 0.90
N GLU A 373 2.48 23.43 1.39
CA GLU A 373 3.21 22.59 2.33
C GLU A 373 2.59 22.59 3.71
N ASN A 374 1.78 23.58 4.13
CA ASN A 374 1.11 23.62 5.44
C ASN A 374 0.35 22.32 5.71
N ALA A 375 0.38 21.84 6.95
CA ALA A 375 -0.33 20.68 7.40
C ALA A 375 -1.84 20.93 7.24
N ALA A 376 -2.50 20.10 6.44
CA ALA A 376 -3.94 20.07 6.31
C ALA A 376 -4.55 19.26 7.47
N TYR A 377 -3.96 18.11 7.76
CA TYR A 377 -4.44 17.27 8.85
C TYR A 377 -3.35 16.42 9.48
N ILE A 378 -3.68 15.91 10.66
CA ILE A 378 -2.86 14.97 11.41
C ILE A 378 -3.73 13.76 11.76
N ILE A 379 -3.34 12.56 11.31
CA ILE A 379 -4.06 11.32 11.63
C ILE A 379 -3.14 10.39 12.39
N TYR A 380 -3.64 9.86 13.51
CA TYR A 380 -2.89 8.92 14.33
C TYR A 380 -3.10 7.49 13.87
N THR A 381 -2.00 6.82 13.53
CA THR A 381 -1.98 5.40 13.18
C THR A 381 -1.57 4.54 14.38
N SER A 382 -1.93 3.26 14.37
CA SER A 382 -1.47 2.30 15.38
C SER A 382 0.04 2.08 15.20
N GLY A 383 0.85 2.69 16.06
CA GLY A 383 2.30 2.51 16.01
C GLY A 383 2.69 1.07 16.40
N SER A 384 3.65 0.48 15.69
CA SER A 384 4.24 -0.83 16.02
C SER A 384 4.83 -0.90 17.43
N THR A 385 5.17 0.25 18.01
CA THR A 385 5.67 0.41 19.39
C THR A 385 4.56 0.48 20.45
N GLY A 386 3.30 0.20 20.09
CA GLY A 386 2.12 0.26 20.96
C GLY A 386 1.56 1.67 21.21
N ARG A 387 2.37 2.72 21.04
CA ARG A 387 1.93 4.13 21.11
C ARG A 387 1.54 4.67 19.72
N PRO A 388 0.34 5.26 19.55
CA PRO A 388 -0.08 5.88 18.30
C PRO A 388 0.89 6.97 17.82
N LYS A 389 1.02 7.16 16.50
CA LYS A 389 1.88 8.18 15.89
C LYS A 389 1.07 9.04 14.93
N GLY A 390 1.17 10.37 15.02
CA GLY A 390 0.47 11.28 14.11
C GLY A 390 1.22 11.46 12.79
N ALA A 391 0.67 11.01 11.66
CA ALA A 391 1.17 11.35 10.34
C ALA A 391 0.69 12.75 9.94
N VAL A 392 1.63 13.63 9.56
CA VAL A 392 1.34 15.03 9.23
C VAL A 392 1.19 15.17 7.71
N ILE A 393 -0.02 15.43 7.25
CA ILE A 393 -0.34 15.47 5.81
C ILE A 393 -0.47 16.91 5.32
N PRO A 394 0.31 17.33 4.31
CA PRO A 394 0.24 18.68 3.76
C PRO A 394 -0.93 18.86 2.79
N HIS A 395 -1.37 20.10 2.56
CA HIS A 395 -2.44 20.42 1.61
C HIS A 395 -2.16 19.88 0.19
N ARG A 396 -0.92 19.99 -0.30
CA ARG A 396 -0.54 19.50 -1.63
C ARG A 396 -0.82 18.01 -1.82
N ALA A 397 -0.72 17.21 -0.75
CA ALA A 397 -0.91 15.77 -0.83
C ALA A 397 -2.41 15.43 -0.96
N VAL A 398 -3.28 16.19 -0.30
CA VAL A 398 -4.74 16.09 -0.48
C VAL A 398 -5.15 16.55 -1.87
N ALA A 399 -4.57 17.64 -2.38
CA ALA A 399 -4.82 18.10 -3.74
C ALA A 399 -4.44 17.01 -4.76
N ARG A 400 -3.28 16.36 -4.59
CA ARG A 400 -2.85 15.21 -5.41
C ARG A 400 -3.83 14.04 -5.35
N LEU A 401 -4.41 13.78 -4.18
CA LEU A 401 -5.36 12.68 -3.99
C LEU A 401 -6.66 12.89 -4.78
N VAL A 402 -7.14 14.12 -4.95
CA VAL A 402 -8.54 14.35 -5.39
C VAL A 402 -8.71 15.21 -6.65
N LYS A 403 -7.69 15.93 -7.10
CA LYS A 403 -7.78 16.78 -8.30
C LYS A 403 -7.17 16.09 -9.51
N GLU A 404 -7.94 16.08 -10.61
CA GLU A 404 -7.49 15.62 -11.93
C GLU A 404 -6.91 14.18 -11.91
N THR A 405 -7.53 13.30 -11.12
CA THR A 405 -6.99 11.96 -10.85
C THR A 405 -7.29 10.98 -11.98
N ASP A 406 -6.37 10.05 -12.21
CA ASP A 406 -6.51 8.99 -13.21
C ASP A 406 -7.49 7.88 -12.79
N TYR A 407 -7.65 7.65 -11.49
CA TYR A 407 -8.49 6.58 -10.96
C TYR A 407 -9.98 6.93 -10.91
N LEU A 408 -10.37 8.18 -10.58
CA LEU A 408 -11.77 8.61 -10.49
C LEU A 408 -11.95 10.12 -10.71
N GLN A 409 -12.66 10.47 -11.78
CA GLN A 409 -13.05 11.85 -12.06
C GLN A 409 -14.42 12.17 -11.46
N ILE A 410 -14.44 12.90 -10.35
CA ILE A 410 -15.68 13.41 -9.75
C ILE A 410 -16.11 14.67 -10.50
N ARG A 411 -17.37 14.72 -10.93
CA ARG A 411 -17.94 15.84 -11.70
C ARG A 411 -18.89 16.68 -10.84
N PRO A 412 -19.12 17.96 -11.21
CA PRO A 412 -20.11 18.79 -10.52
C PRO A 412 -21.47 18.10 -10.43
N GLY A 413 -22.08 18.15 -9.23
CA GLY A 413 -23.37 17.51 -8.93
C GLY A 413 -23.33 16.02 -8.63
N GLN A 414 -22.18 15.34 -8.77
CA GLN A 414 -22.04 13.95 -8.33
C GLN A 414 -21.97 13.84 -6.81
N ARG A 415 -22.47 12.72 -6.29
CA ARG A 415 -22.75 12.50 -4.88
C ARG A 415 -21.86 11.40 -4.34
N VAL A 416 -21.05 11.72 -3.33
CA VAL A 416 -20.11 10.79 -2.70
C VAL A 416 -20.57 10.54 -1.28
N ALA A 417 -20.71 9.27 -0.92
CA ALA A 417 -21.08 8.89 0.44
C ALA A 417 -19.88 9.03 1.39
N GLN A 418 -20.11 9.65 2.54
CA GLN A 418 -19.18 9.69 3.66
C GLN A 418 -19.54 8.56 4.63
N ALA A 419 -18.70 7.54 4.68
CA ALA A 419 -18.90 6.31 5.46
C ALA A 419 -17.77 6.05 6.46
N ALA A 420 -16.55 6.50 6.14
CA ALA A 420 -15.38 6.29 6.96
C ALA A 420 -15.52 6.92 8.36
N ASN A 421 -14.84 6.32 9.32
CA ASN A 421 -14.67 6.93 10.63
C ASN A 421 -13.81 8.21 10.48
N PRO A 422 -14.15 9.32 11.16
CA PRO A 422 -13.46 10.60 10.98
C PRO A 422 -11.98 10.55 11.36
N ALA A 423 -11.58 9.61 12.22
CA ALA A 423 -10.18 9.41 12.61
C ALA A 423 -9.38 8.54 11.61
N PHE A 424 -9.99 8.11 10.50
CA PHE A 424 -9.32 7.41 9.41
C PHE A 424 -9.17 8.31 8.19
N ASP A 425 -8.04 8.18 7.50
CA ASP A 425 -7.66 9.01 6.36
C ASP A 425 -8.53 8.80 5.11
N ALA A 426 -9.26 7.68 5.01
CA ALA A 426 -10.29 7.46 4.02
C ALA A 426 -11.34 8.59 3.97
N ALA A 427 -11.68 9.18 5.13
CA ALA A 427 -12.60 10.31 5.20
C ALA A 427 -12.11 11.54 4.41
N THR A 428 -10.79 11.68 4.21
CA THR A 428 -10.18 12.73 3.39
C THR A 428 -10.68 12.66 1.95
N PHE A 429 -10.69 11.46 1.34
CA PHE A 429 -11.20 11.28 -0.02
C PHE A 429 -12.72 11.54 -0.06
N GLU A 430 -13.47 10.98 0.90
CA GLU A 430 -14.94 11.10 0.94
C GLU A 430 -15.43 12.55 1.08
N VAL A 431 -14.64 13.41 1.74
CA VAL A 431 -14.95 14.84 1.94
C VAL A 431 -14.37 15.71 0.83
N TRP A 432 -13.05 15.65 0.63
CA TRP A 432 -12.38 16.58 -0.27
C TRP A 432 -12.49 16.16 -1.74
N GLY A 433 -12.73 14.87 -2.00
CA GLY A 433 -13.09 14.33 -3.32
C GLY A 433 -14.22 15.12 -3.99
N PRO A 434 -15.44 15.09 -3.43
CA PRO A 434 -16.56 15.86 -3.97
C PRO A 434 -16.38 17.37 -3.82
N LEU A 435 -15.98 17.88 -2.65
CA LEU A 435 -16.01 19.33 -2.39
C LEU A 435 -15.03 20.14 -3.24
N LEU A 436 -13.91 19.55 -3.63
CA LEU A 436 -12.91 20.23 -4.46
C LEU A 436 -13.19 20.04 -5.97
N ASN A 437 -14.26 19.32 -6.32
CA ASN A 437 -14.67 19.05 -7.70
C ASN A 437 -16.15 19.40 -7.99
N GLY A 438 -16.81 20.14 -7.09
CA GLY A 438 -18.19 20.62 -7.27
C GLY A 438 -19.26 19.56 -6.99
N GLY A 439 -18.89 18.43 -6.38
CA GLY A 439 -19.79 17.37 -5.96
C GLY A 439 -20.45 17.65 -4.60
N THR A 440 -21.18 16.66 -4.10
CA THR A 440 -21.89 16.69 -2.83
C THR A 440 -21.41 15.57 -1.91
N VAL A 441 -21.12 15.90 -0.65
CA VAL A 441 -20.87 14.92 0.42
C VAL A 441 -22.22 14.49 1.01
N VAL A 442 -22.51 13.19 1.02
CA VAL A 442 -23.73 12.65 1.62
C VAL A 442 -23.37 11.78 2.82
N PHE A 443 -23.72 12.21 4.03
CA PHE A 443 -23.38 11.48 5.25
C PHE A 443 -24.18 10.18 5.35
N LEU A 444 -23.50 9.03 5.37
CA LEU A 444 -24.10 7.72 5.52
C LEU A 444 -24.31 7.42 7.02
N PRO A 445 -25.55 7.13 7.46
CA PRO A 445 -25.79 6.71 8.83
C PRO A 445 -25.01 5.43 9.18
N LYS A 446 -24.38 5.40 10.37
CA LYS A 446 -23.53 4.28 10.80
C LYS A 446 -24.26 2.93 10.81
N ASP A 447 -25.52 2.93 11.19
CA ASP A 447 -26.39 1.76 11.24
C ASP A 447 -26.82 1.28 9.84
N ALA A 448 -26.93 2.20 8.87
CA ALA A 448 -27.11 1.85 7.46
C ALA A 448 -25.83 1.26 6.86
N ALA A 449 -24.65 1.80 7.19
CA ALA A 449 -23.36 1.37 6.65
C ALA A 449 -23.06 -0.12 6.88
N VAL A 450 -23.47 -0.67 8.03
CA VAL A 450 -23.24 -2.08 8.40
C VAL A 450 -24.41 -3.01 8.09
N SER A 451 -25.50 -2.48 7.52
CA SER A 451 -26.72 -3.23 7.23
C SER A 451 -26.90 -3.37 5.72
N PRO A 452 -26.63 -4.55 5.12
CA PRO A 452 -26.62 -4.74 3.66
C PRO A 452 -27.85 -4.17 2.92
N ASP A 453 -29.06 -4.46 3.40
CA ASP A 453 -30.30 -3.99 2.77
C ASP A 453 -30.51 -2.47 2.91
N ARG A 454 -30.11 -1.89 4.04
CA ARG A 454 -30.24 -0.46 4.30
C ARG A 454 -29.20 0.32 3.50
N LEU A 455 -27.97 -0.21 3.38
CA LEU A 455 -26.95 0.35 2.52
C LEU A 455 -27.44 0.35 1.06
N ALA A 456 -27.86 -0.79 0.53
CA ALA A 456 -28.35 -0.89 -0.85
C ALA A 456 -29.52 0.08 -1.13
N ARG A 457 -30.44 0.23 -0.17
CA ARG A 457 -31.53 1.20 -0.25
C ARG A 457 -31.01 2.64 -0.25
N PHE A 458 -30.13 2.99 0.70
CA PHE A 458 -29.54 4.32 0.81
C PHE A 458 -28.81 4.73 -0.47
N LEU A 459 -27.96 3.84 -1.02
CA LEU A 459 -27.19 4.13 -2.24
C LEU A 459 -28.10 4.49 -3.42
N ARG A 460 -29.21 3.77 -3.56
CA ARG A 460 -30.19 3.98 -4.63
C ARG A 460 -31.07 5.21 -4.39
N GLU A 461 -31.64 5.36 -3.19
CA GLU A 461 -32.58 6.46 -2.87
C GLU A 461 -31.87 7.81 -2.78
N ARG A 462 -30.62 7.83 -2.33
CA ARG A 462 -29.80 9.05 -2.25
C ARG A 462 -28.95 9.26 -3.49
N HIS A 463 -29.12 8.46 -4.54
CA HIS A 463 -28.41 8.55 -5.81
C HIS A 463 -26.90 8.72 -5.64
N ILE A 464 -26.28 7.83 -4.86
CA ILE A 464 -24.83 7.90 -4.60
C ILE A 464 -24.08 7.46 -5.86
N ASP A 465 -23.15 8.29 -6.32
CA ASP A 465 -22.27 7.98 -7.45
C ASP A 465 -21.06 7.15 -7.01
N ALA A 466 -20.43 7.54 -5.92
CA ALA A 466 -19.21 6.91 -5.43
C ALA A 466 -19.24 6.62 -3.93
N LEU A 467 -18.66 5.48 -3.56
CA LEU A 467 -18.50 5.03 -2.19
C LEU A 467 -17.13 4.38 -2.03
N PHE A 468 -16.45 4.68 -0.93
CA PHE A 468 -15.30 3.90 -0.46
C PHE A 468 -15.73 2.99 0.69
N LEU A 469 -15.23 1.75 0.71
CA LEU A 469 -15.37 0.82 1.84
C LEU A 469 -14.02 0.22 2.23
N THR A 470 -13.82 -0.04 3.51
CA THR A 470 -12.74 -0.95 3.91
C THR A 470 -13.02 -2.35 3.36
N THR A 471 -11.97 -3.11 3.03
CA THR A 471 -12.13 -4.49 2.53
C THR A 471 -13.00 -5.34 3.46
N ALA A 472 -12.87 -5.19 4.78
CA ALA A 472 -13.71 -5.90 5.75
C ALA A 472 -15.20 -5.55 5.61
N LEU A 473 -15.54 -4.27 5.47
CA LEU A 473 -16.93 -3.84 5.30
C LEU A 473 -17.46 -4.24 3.91
N PHE A 474 -16.66 -4.10 2.86
CA PHE A 474 -16.99 -4.63 1.54
C PHE A 474 -17.35 -6.12 1.61
N ASN A 475 -16.50 -6.94 2.24
CA ASN A 475 -16.73 -8.38 2.39
C ASN A 475 -18.01 -8.68 3.18
N LEU A 476 -18.27 -7.97 4.28
CA LEU A 476 -19.46 -8.15 5.11
C LEU A 476 -20.76 -7.92 4.32
N ILE A 477 -20.77 -6.88 3.50
CA ILE A 477 -21.94 -6.55 2.67
C ILE A 477 -22.04 -7.54 1.51
N ALA A 478 -20.93 -7.79 0.80
CA ALA A 478 -20.89 -8.70 -0.35
C ALA A 478 -21.28 -10.14 0.01
N SER A 479 -20.96 -10.60 1.22
CA SER A 479 -21.33 -11.95 1.67
C SER A 479 -22.82 -12.15 1.91
N GLN A 480 -23.59 -11.07 2.06
CA GLN A 480 -25.03 -11.11 2.35
C GLN A 480 -25.86 -10.58 1.19
N ARG A 481 -25.40 -9.51 0.53
CA ARG A 481 -26.06 -8.80 -0.58
C ARG A 481 -25.01 -8.36 -1.61
N PRO A 482 -24.48 -9.27 -2.43
CA PRO A 482 -23.48 -8.93 -3.45
C PRO A 482 -24.00 -7.93 -4.51
N ASP A 483 -25.32 -7.86 -4.69
CA ASP A 483 -26.03 -6.90 -5.55
C ASP A 483 -26.16 -5.48 -4.94
N ALA A 484 -25.77 -5.29 -3.67
CA ALA A 484 -25.99 -4.03 -2.94
C ALA A 484 -25.36 -2.79 -3.61
N PHE A 485 -24.32 -3.02 -4.42
CA PHE A 485 -23.51 -1.97 -5.04
C PHE A 485 -23.91 -1.65 -6.49
N ALA A 486 -24.87 -2.38 -7.07
CA ALA A 486 -25.21 -2.29 -8.49
C ALA A 486 -25.62 -0.89 -8.96
N SER A 487 -26.14 -0.05 -8.05
CA SER A 487 -26.55 1.33 -8.35
C SER A 487 -25.40 2.34 -8.44
N LEU A 488 -24.20 1.98 -7.98
CA LEU A 488 -23.06 2.90 -7.94
C LEU A 488 -22.41 3.06 -9.32
N ASN A 489 -21.98 4.29 -9.61
CA ASN A 489 -21.08 4.56 -10.73
C ASN A 489 -19.67 4.05 -10.43
N THR A 490 -19.18 4.18 -9.20
CA THR A 490 -17.87 3.67 -8.80
C THR A 490 -17.87 3.21 -7.35
N LEU A 491 -17.48 1.96 -7.11
CA LEU A 491 -17.16 1.46 -5.77
C LEU A 491 -15.65 1.36 -5.64
N LEU A 492 -15.10 1.97 -4.59
CA LEU A 492 -13.72 1.80 -4.19
C LEU A 492 -13.67 0.93 -2.94
N PHE A 493 -12.70 0.02 -2.86
CA PHE A 493 -12.47 -0.75 -1.64
C PHE A 493 -10.98 -0.96 -1.39
N GLY A 494 -10.58 -1.07 -0.12
CA GLY A 494 -9.18 -1.28 0.22
C GLY A 494 -8.85 -1.21 1.72
N GLY A 495 -7.57 -1.05 2.01
CA GLY A 495 -7.03 -0.90 3.37
C GLY A 495 -6.65 -2.20 4.08
N GLN A 496 -7.00 -3.37 3.53
CA GLN A 496 -6.62 -4.69 4.05
C GLN A 496 -6.54 -5.73 2.92
N ALA A 497 -5.97 -6.89 3.21
CA ALA A 497 -5.90 -8.02 2.29
C ALA A 497 -7.30 -8.41 1.78
N VAL A 498 -7.42 -8.52 0.46
CA VAL A 498 -8.67 -8.79 -0.25
C VAL A 498 -9.03 -10.26 -0.17
N THR A 499 -10.33 -10.55 -0.08
CA THR A 499 -10.88 -11.90 -0.22
C THR A 499 -11.45 -12.05 -1.64
N PRO A 500 -10.73 -12.70 -2.58
CA PRO A 500 -11.09 -12.69 -4.01
C PRO A 500 -12.47 -13.31 -4.28
N HIS A 501 -12.92 -14.24 -3.44
CA HIS A 501 -14.26 -14.83 -3.51
C HIS A 501 -15.39 -13.78 -3.46
N TRP A 502 -15.33 -12.82 -2.54
CA TRP A 502 -16.39 -11.81 -2.40
C TRP A 502 -16.37 -10.77 -3.51
N VAL A 503 -15.19 -10.46 -4.03
CA VAL A 503 -15.04 -9.59 -5.20
C VAL A 503 -15.71 -10.23 -6.42
N ARG A 504 -15.49 -11.54 -6.63
CA ARG A 504 -16.15 -12.32 -7.69
C ARG A 504 -17.67 -12.34 -7.52
N ALA A 505 -18.16 -12.57 -6.29
CA ALA A 505 -19.59 -12.57 -6.02
C ALA A 505 -20.27 -11.24 -6.41
N VAL A 506 -19.61 -10.09 -6.17
CA VAL A 506 -20.11 -8.78 -6.62
C VAL A 506 -20.07 -8.62 -8.14
N LEU A 507 -19.01 -9.13 -8.79
CA LEU A 507 -18.91 -9.13 -10.26
C LEU A 507 -20.02 -9.98 -10.92
N ASP A 508 -20.40 -11.09 -10.29
CA ASP A 508 -21.42 -12.00 -10.83
C ASP A 508 -22.85 -11.53 -10.54
N ALA A 509 -23.08 -10.81 -9.45
CA ALA A 509 -24.42 -10.40 -8.97
C ALA A 509 -24.95 -9.08 -9.59
N GLY A 510 -24.21 -8.46 -10.49
CA GLY A 510 -24.51 -7.11 -11.02
C GLY A 510 -23.58 -6.07 -10.41
N PRO A 511 -22.36 -5.89 -10.96
CA PRO A 511 -21.37 -5.03 -10.37
C PRO A 511 -21.74 -3.55 -10.49
N PRO A 512 -21.13 -2.67 -9.66
CA PRO A 512 -21.13 -1.25 -9.96
C PRO A 512 -20.50 -1.00 -11.33
N ARG A 513 -20.74 0.17 -11.93
CA ARG A 513 -20.16 0.48 -13.26
C ARG A 513 -18.63 0.38 -13.27
N ARG A 514 -17.98 0.72 -12.15
CA ARG A 514 -16.54 0.51 -11.93
C ARG A 514 -16.30 -0.01 -10.52
N LEU A 515 -15.45 -1.02 -10.40
CA LEU A 515 -15.02 -1.60 -9.13
C LEU A 515 -13.51 -1.41 -8.99
N LEU A 516 -13.08 -0.58 -8.05
CA LEU A 516 -11.68 -0.20 -7.89
C LEU A 516 -11.13 -0.75 -6.58
N HIS A 517 -10.08 -1.56 -6.67
CA HIS A 517 -9.25 -1.89 -5.52
C HIS A 517 -8.19 -0.80 -5.37
N VAL A 518 -8.14 -0.17 -4.20
CA VAL A 518 -7.21 0.93 -3.90
C VAL A 518 -6.32 0.56 -2.72
N TYR A 519 -5.08 1.06 -2.76
CA TYR A 519 -4.11 0.81 -1.71
C TYR A 519 -3.29 2.07 -1.45
N GLY A 520 -3.01 2.34 -0.19
CA GLY A 520 -2.10 3.37 0.25
C GLY A 520 -2.01 3.38 1.77
N PRO A 521 -0.81 3.47 2.36
CA PRO A 521 -0.68 3.76 3.78
C PRO A 521 -0.99 5.25 4.06
N THR A 522 -1.30 5.58 5.31
CA THR A 522 -1.63 6.96 5.72
C THR A 522 -0.52 7.94 5.40
N GLU A 523 0.73 7.51 5.46
CA GLU A 523 1.93 8.29 5.14
C GLU A 523 2.02 8.69 3.65
N THR A 524 1.15 8.14 2.80
CA THR A 524 1.07 8.46 1.36
C THR A 524 -0.24 9.13 0.97
N THR A 525 -1.02 9.58 1.97
CA THR A 525 -2.30 10.28 1.81
C THR A 525 -3.37 9.42 1.17
N THR A 526 -3.90 8.47 1.97
CA THR A 526 -5.06 7.63 1.65
C THR A 526 -4.82 6.61 0.53
N PHE A 527 -4.59 7.05 -0.72
CA PHE A 527 -4.37 6.16 -1.87
C PHE A 527 -3.04 6.46 -2.55
N ALA A 528 -2.29 5.42 -2.88
CA ALA A 528 -1.05 5.47 -3.64
C ALA A 528 -1.16 4.69 -4.96
N THR A 529 -1.91 3.59 -4.97
CA THR A 529 -2.13 2.76 -6.16
C THR A 529 -3.60 2.39 -6.31
N TRP A 530 -3.97 2.01 -7.53
CA TRP A 530 -5.32 1.58 -7.87
C TRP A 530 -5.34 0.51 -8.96
N HIS A 531 -6.33 -0.37 -8.89
CA HIS A 531 -6.61 -1.41 -9.87
C HIS A 531 -8.12 -1.46 -10.18
N GLU A 532 -8.48 -1.38 -11.46
CA GLU A 532 -9.86 -1.63 -11.89
C GLU A 532 -10.10 -3.14 -12.02
N VAL A 533 -10.96 -3.66 -11.15
CA VAL A 533 -11.26 -5.09 -11.09
C VAL A 533 -12.40 -5.39 -12.04
N THR A 534 -12.07 -5.96 -13.20
CA THR A 534 -13.05 -6.43 -14.19
C THR A 534 -13.24 -7.94 -14.15
N HIS A 535 -12.26 -8.67 -13.61
CA HIS A 535 -12.27 -10.12 -13.51
C HIS A 535 -11.40 -10.58 -12.33
N VAL A 536 -11.78 -11.69 -11.71
CA VAL A 536 -11.00 -12.38 -10.67
C VAL A 536 -10.92 -13.86 -11.04
N PRO A 537 -9.72 -14.40 -11.36
CA PRO A 537 -9.56 -15.81 -11.72
C PRO A 537 -10.03 -16.77 -10.62
N GLU A 538 -10.48 -17.97 -11.00
CA GLU A 538 -10.75 -19.05 -10.05
C GLU A 538 -9.47 -19.45 -9.33
N GLY A 539 -9.55 -19.68 -8.01
CA GLY A 539 -8.37 -19.98 -7.19
C GLY A 539 -7.41 -18.79 -6.93
N ALA A 540 -7.71 -17.59 -7.42
CA ALA A 540 -6.87 -16.41 -7.14
C ALA A 540 -6.68 -16.20 -5.62
N ALA A 541 -5.41 -16.05 -5.20
CA ALA A 541 -5.06 -15.84 -3.80
C ALA A 541 -5.21 -14.37 -3.36
N THR A 542 -5.07 -13.43 -4.30
CA THR A 542 -5.11 -11.98 -4.03
C THR A 542 -5.78 -11.23 -5.19
N VAL A 543 -6.05 -9.93 -4.98
CA VAL A 543 -6.42 -8.98 -6.03
C VAL A 543 -5.30 -7.93 -6.11
N PRO A 544 -4.76 -7.61 -7.31
CA PRO A 544 -3.67 -6.65 -7.45
C PRO A 544 -4.02 -5.27 -6.88
N ILE A 545 -3.03 -4.60 -6.30
CA ILE A 545 -3.13 -3.16 -5.92
C ILE A 545 -2.94 -2.22 -7.12
N GLY A 546 -2.56 -2.78 -8.27
CA GLY A 546 -2.52 -2.13 -9.57
C GLY A 546 -1.34 -1.17 -9.74
N GLN A 547 -1.63 0.00 -10.32
CA GLN A 547 -0.64 0.99 -10.73
C GLN A 547 -0.69 2.24 -9.84
N PRO A 548 0.39 3.04 -9.77
CA PRO A 548 0.39 4.28 -9.02
C PRO A 548 -0.71 5.23 -9.52
N ILE A 549 -1.36 5.95 -8.60
CA ILE A 549 -2.21 7.07 -8.98
C ILE A 549 -1.35 8.22 -9.53
N ALA A 550 -1.95 9.15 -10.26
CA ALA A 550 -1.25 10.31 -10.81
C ALA A 550 -0.34 11.02 -9.78
N HIS A 551 0.86 11.39 -10.22
CA HIS A 551 1.93 12.00 -9.42
C HIS A 551 2.38 11.14 -8.23
N THR A 552 2.38 9.83 -8.41
CA THR A 552 2.93 8.87 -7.46
C THR A 552 3.94 7.99 -8.18
N THR A 553 5.05 7.69 -7.51
CA THR A 553 6.02 6.71 -8.01
C THR A 553 6.02 5.49 -7.11
N CYS A 554 6.05 4.29 -7.69
CA CYS A 554 6.23 3.04 -6.99
C CYS A 554 7.45 2.28 -7.52
N HIS A 555 8.18 1.64 -6.60
CA HIS A 555 9.30 0.77 -6.90
C HIS A 555 9.24 -0.48 -6.03
N VAL A 556 9.47 -1.65 -6.61
CA VAL A 556 9.67 -2.90 -5.86
C VAL A 556 11.16 -3.17 -5.84
N VAL A 557 11.74 -3.20 -4.64
CA VAL A 557 13.19 -3.32 -4.44
C VAL A 557 13.55 -4.41 -3.45
N ASP A 558 14.79 -4.87 -3.52
CA ASP A 558 15.39 -5.69 -2.47
C ASP A 558 15.94 -4.84 -1.31
N GLU A 559 16.55 -5.50 -0.33
CA GLU A 559 17.16 -4.86 0.84
C GLU A 559 18.33 -3.92 0.48
N ALA A 560 18.98 -4.14 -0.67
CA ALA A 560 20.03 -3.29 -1.21
C ALA A 560 19.50 -2.16 -2.11
N MET A 561 18.18 -1.91 -2.07
CA MET A 561 17.49 -0.86 -2.82
C MET A 561 17.64 -1.02 -4.35
N GLN A 562 17.89 -2.24 -4.82
CA GLN A 562 17.93 -2.54 -6.26
C GLN A 562 16.54 -2.91 -6.75
N PRO A 563 16.11 -2.41 -7.94
CA PRO A 563 14.86 -2.85 -8.55
C PRO A 563 14.83 -4.36 -8.75
N LEU A 564 13.68 -4.97 -8.45
CA LEU A 564 13.49 -6.41 -8.60
C LEU A 564 12.75 -6.75 -9.91
N PRO A 565 13.03 -7.94 -10.48
CA PRO A 565 12.26 -8.47 -11.61
C PRO A 565 10.78 -8.69 -11.28
N PRO A 566 9.89 -8.57 -12.28
CA PRO A 566 8.51 -9.01 -12.14
C PRO A 566 8.43 -10.45 -11.60
N GLY A 567 7.49 -10.69 -10.68
CA GLY A 567 7.31 -11.99 -10.03
C GLY A 567 8.15 -12.20 -8.76
N VAL A 568 9.14 -11.36 -8.49
CA VAL A 568 9.95 -11.45 -7.26
C VAL A 568 9.33 -10.59 -6.14
N VAL A 569 9.24 -11.17 -4.94
CA VAL A 569 8.73 -10.47 -3.76
C VAL A 569 9.79 -9.49 -3.25
N GLY A 570 9.38 -8.26 -2.95
CA GLY A 570 10.27 -7.24 -2.42
C GLY A 570 9.54 -6.15 -1.63
N MET A 571 10.31 -5.15 -1.21
CA MET A 571 9.79 -3.98 -0.51
C MET A 571 9.21 -2.97 -1.50
N LEU A 572 7.97 -2.55 -1.27
CA LEU A 572 7.34 -1.47 -2.03
C LEU A 572 7.76 -0.11 -1.46
N LEU A 573 8.38 0.71 -2.31
CA LEU A 573 8.69 2.11 -2.04
C LEU A 573 7.71 3.00 -2.78
N ILE A 574 7.17 3.99 -2.09
CA ILE A 574 6.22 4.96 -2.64
C ILE A 574 6.84 6.36 -2.56
N GLY A 575 6.76 7.11 -3.64
CA GLY A 575 7.29 8.47 -3.76
C GLY A 575 6.29 9.44 -4.38
N GLY A 576 6.65 10.73 -4.35
CA GLY A 576 5.91 11.81 -4.97
C GLY A 576 5.15 12.73 -4.00
N PRO A 577 4.42 13.73 -4.53
CA PRO A 577 3.75 14.78 -3.77
C PRO A 577 2.63 14.32 -2.82
N GLY A 578 2.23 13.05 -2.82
CA GLY A 578 1.29 12.53 -1.82
C GLY A 578 1.94 12.10 -0.50
N LEU A 579 3.28 12.14 -0.40
CA LEU A 579 3.97 11.83 0.83
C LEU A 579 3.63 12.84 1.94
N ALA A 580 3.38 12.29 3.13
CA ALA A 580 3.36 13.00 4.39
C ALA A 580 4.66 13.77 4.62
N ARG A 581 4.61 14.79 5.49
CA ARG A 581 5.85 15.45 5.96
C ARG A 581 6.69 14.52 6.83
N GLY A 582 6.05 13.54 7.46
CA GLY A 582 6.64 12.63 8.42
C GLY A 582 5.71 12.41 9.60
N TYR A 583 6.25 11.78 10.65
CA TYR A 583 5.54 11.61 11.91
C TYR A 583 5.79 12.82 12.82
N LEU A 584 4.72 13.29 13.45
CA LEU A 584 4.75 14.38 14.39
C LEU A 584 5.69 14.06 15.56
N ASN A 585 6.56 15.02 15.89
CA ASN A 585 7.53 14.93 17.00
C ASN A 585 8.46 13.70 16.94
N ARG A 586 8.70 13.15 15.74
CA ARG A 586 9.57 11.98 15.50
C ARG A 586 10.43 12.22 14.24
N PRO A 587 11.57 12.93 14.40
CA PRO A 587 12.44 13.31 13.30
C PRO A 587 13.16 12.13 12.65
#